data_AF-A0A3G8YH66-F1
#
_entry.id   AF-A0A3G8YH66-F1
#
_cell.length_a   1.000
_cell.length_b   1.000
_cell.length_c   1.000
_cell.angle_alpha   90.00
_cell.angle_beta   90.00
_cell.angle_gamma   90.00
#
_symmetry.space_group_name_H-M   'P 1'
#
loop_
_entity.id
_entity.type
_entity.pdbx_description
1 polymer ?
#
loop_
_entity_poly.entity_id
_entity_poly.type
_entity_poly.pdbx_seq_one_letter_code
_entity_poly.pdbx_strand_id
1 'polypeptide(L)'
;MNRDEGFTLIEVLIAVVLVGLVVGSVIISSVNLSNVNARTQLQSLEVSAARAVALHFAATLPTPGQVLSGPVSRIIALNDLSEEQRNLMSRFGYTLSSTSNQLTLTIARLDVHPDPNTLNLVMQQR
;
A
#
# COMPACT_ATOMS: atom_id res chain seq x y z
N MET A 1 0.66 57.74 -25.83
CA MET A 1 2.02 57.57 -25.26
C MET A 1 2.03 56.25 -24.52
N ASN A 2 2.44 55.18 -25.21
CA ASN A 2 2.70 53.90 -24.56
C ASN A 2 4.01 54.07 -23.79
N ARG A 3 3.96 53.82 -22.49
CA ARG A 3 5.17 53.73 -21.68
C ARG A 3 5.80 52.37 -21.98
N ASP A 4 6.87 52.37 -22.76
CA ASP A 4 7.76 51.22 -22.87
C ASP A 4 8.62 51.17 -21.59
N GLU A 5 8.01 50.73 -20.49
CA GLU A 5 8.71 50.43 -19.24
C GLU A 5 9.45 49.09 -19.41
N GLY A 6 10.77 49.16 -19.61
CA GLY A 6 11.63 47.98 -19.63
C GLY A 6 11.81 47.40 -18.23
N PHE A 7 11.75 46.06 -18.10
CA PHE A 7 11.93 45.36 -16.84
C PHE A 7 13.32 45.61 -16.26
N THR A 8 13.37 45.91 -14.96
CA THR A 8 14.64 46.07 -14.25
C THR A 8 15.28 44.69 -13.99
N LEU A 9 16.61 44.64 -13.96
CA LEU A 9 17.34 43.37 -13.74
C LEU A 9 17.01 42.75 -12.36
N ILE A 10 16.68 43.58 -11.38
CA ILE A 10 16.22 43.14 -10.05
C ILE A 10 14.83 42.49 -10.10
N GLU A 11 13.89 43.03 -10.88
CA GLU A 11 12.55 42.44 -11.04
C GLU A 11 12.61 41.07 -11.71
N VAL A 12 13.45 40.92 -12.73
CA VAL A 12 13.66 39.62 -13.39
C VAL A 12 14.26 38.61 -12.41
N LEU A 13 15.22 39.02 -11.59
CA LEU A 13 15.82 38.15 -10.57
C LEU A 13 14.77 37.68 -9.53
N ILE A 14 13.95 38.61 -9.03
CA ILE A 14 12.88 38.29 -8.07
C ILE A 14 11.86 37.35 -8.72
N ALA A 15 11.45 37.61 -9.96
CA ALA A 15 10.51 36.76 -10.68
C ALA A 15 11.04 35.33 -10.86
N VAL A 16 12.31 35.16 -11.24
CA VAL A 16 12.92 33.83 -11.40
C VAL A 16 12.99 33.08 -10.08
N VAL A 17 13.37 33.75 -8.99
CA VAL A 17 13.41 33.12 -7.65
C VAL A 17 12.01 32.69 -7.21
N LEU A 18 11.00 33.53 -7.39
CA LEU A 18 9.62 33.20 -7.02
C LEU A 18 9.08 32.03 -7.85
N VAL A 19 9.31 32.02 -9.16
CA VAL A 19 8.92 30.90 -10.02
C VAL A 19 9.64 29.62 -9.60
N GLY A 20 10.94 29.68 -9.31
CA GLY A 20 11.72 28.53 -8.83
C GLY A 20 11.17 27.94 -7.53
N LEU A 21 10.81 28.79 -6.56
CA LEU A 21 10.22 28.37 -5.29
C LEU A 21 8.84 27.71 -5.49
N VAL A 22 7.99 28.30 -6.33
CA VAL A 22 6.66 27.75 -6.62
C VAL A 22 6.79 26.40 -7.31
N VAL A 23 7.59 26.29 -8.37
CA VAL A 23 7.79 25.02 -9.10
C VAL A 23 8.39 23.95 -8.18
N GLY A 24 9.40 24.30 -7.38
CA GLY A 24 9.99 23.38 -6.41
C GLY A 24 8.98 22.84 -5.40
N SER A 25 8.11 23.71 -4.87
CA SER A 25 7.07 23.31 -3.92
C SER A 25 6.03 22.36 -4.54
N VAL A 26 5.64 22.58 -5.79
CA VAL A 26 4.67 21.73 -6.51
C VAL A 26 5.25 20.35 -6.77
N ILE A 27 6.53 20.26 -7.17
CA ILE A 27 7.20 18.97 -7.39
C ILE A 27 7.24 18.14 -6.10
N ILE A 28 7.66 18.74 -4.99
CA ILE A 28 7.72 18.06 -3.69
C ILE A 28 6.33 17.59 -3.26
N SER A 29 5.32 18.46 -3.40
CA SER A 29 3.93 18.13 -3.07
C SER A 29 3.41 16.96 -3.92
N SER A 30 3.67 16.97 -5.23
CA SER A 30 3.25 15.91 -6.14
C SER A 30 3.88 14.55 -5.80
N VAL A 31 5.16 14.53 -5.43
CA VAL A 31 5.85 13.29 -5.02
C VAL A 31 5.27 12.76 -3.71
N ASN A 32 5.00 13.65 -2.75
CA ASN A 32 4.39 13.26 -1.47
C ASN A 32 2.99 12.67 -1.66
N LEU A 33 2.14 13.30 -2.48
CA LEU A 33 0.81 12.78 -2.82
C LEU A 33 0.87 11.43 -3.53
N SER A 34 1.80 11.26 -4.47
CA SER A 34 2.02 9.98 -5.16
C SER A 34 2.43 8.87 -4.18
N ASN A 35 3.32 9.16 -3.24
CA ASN A 35 3.75 8.19 -2.22
C ASN A 35 2.61 7.82 -1.26
N VAL A 36 1.76 8.78 -0.90
CA VAL A 36 0.57 8.53 -0.07
C VAL A 36 -0.42 7.65 -0.82
N ASN A 37 -0.75 7.97 -2.08
CA ASN A 37 -1.69 7.20 -2.89
C ASN A 37 -1.22 5.75 -3.10
N ALA A 38 0.07 5.54 -3.38
CA ALA A 38 0.64 4.21 -3.54
C ALA A 38 0.53 3.38 -2.23
N ARG A 39 0.76 4.00 -1.07
CA ARG A 39 0.60 3.33 0.23
C ARG A 39 -0.86 2.98 0.51
N THR A 40 -1.80 3.89 0.23
CA THR A 40 -3.23 3.62 0.41
C THR A 40 -3.72 2.49 -0.50
N GLN A 41 -3.25 2.43 -1.75
CA GLN A 41 -3.57 1.33 -2.64
C GLN A 41 -3.06 -0.01 -2.11
N LEU A 42 -1.80 -0.08 -1.65
CA LEU A 42 -1.24 -1.30 -1.05
C LEU A 42 -2.02 -1.74 0.19
N GLN A 43 -2.35 -0.83 1.10
CA GLN A 43 -3.15 -1.13 2.28
C GLN A 43 -4.54 -1.66 1.92
N SER A 44 -5.19 -1.09 0.89
CA SER A 44 -6.50 -1.58 0.43
C SER A 44 -6.42 -3.01 -0.12
N LEU A 45 -5.33 -3.34 -0.81
CA LEU A 45 -5.07 -4.68 -1.34
C LEU A 45 -4.76 -5.67 -0.23
N GLU A 46 -3.97 -5.28 0.77
CA GLU A 46 -3.67 -6.09 1.97
C GLU A 46 -4.94 -6.44 2.74
N VAL A 47 -5.83 -5.46 2.94
CA VAL A 47 -7.14 -5.68 3.59
C VAL A 47 -8.02 -6.61 2.75
N SER A 48 -8.05 -6.43 1.43
CA SER A 48 -8.80 -7.31 0.53
C SER A 48 -8.25 -8.75 0.56
N ALA A 49 -6.93 -8.90 0.55
CA ALA A 49 -6.24 -10.18 0.67
C ALA A 49 -6.57 -10.85 2.01
N ALA A 50 -6.43 -10.12 3.11
CA ALA A 50 -6.74 -10.60 4.44
C ALA A 50 -8.20 -11.06 4.56
N ARG A 51 -9.15 -10.28 4.00
CA ARG A 51 -10.56 -10.64 4.00
C ARG A 51 -10.82 -11.92 3.21
N ALA A 52 -10.21 -12.08 2.04
CA ALA A 52 -10.40 -13.28 1.23
C ALA A 52 -9.78 -14.52 1.90
N VAL A 53 -8.60 -14.38 2.51
CA VAL A 53 -7.96 -15.44 3.31
C VAL A 53 -8.84 -15.81 4.51
N ALA A 54 -9.37 -14.81 5.22
CA ALA A 54 -10.27 -15.04 6.34
C ALA A 54 -11.55 -15.76 5.91
N LEU A 55 -12.17 -15.38 4.78
CA LEU A 55 -13.36 -16.06 4.25
C LEU A 55 -13.06 -17.50 3.83
N HIS A 56 -11.90 -17.76 3.22
CA HIS A 56 -11.51 -19.11 2.82
C HIS A 56 -11.32 -20.03 4.03
N PHE A 57 -10.68 -19.55 5.09
CA PHE A 57 -10.46 -20.32 6.32
C PHE A 57 -11.57 -20.16 7.37
N ALA A 58 -12.61 -19.38 7.10
CA ALA A 58 -13.74 -19.23 8.01
C ALA A 58 -14.44 -20.56 8.29
N ALA A 59 -14.47 -21.46 7.29
CA ALA A 59 -15.04 -22.80 7.43
C ALA A 59 -14.05 -23.85 7.97
N THR A 60 -12.74 -23.59 7.87
CA THR A 60 -11.70 -24.57 8.20
C THR A 60 -10.57 -23.88 8.97
N LEU A 61 -10.80 -23.70 10.27
CA LEU A 61 -9.81 -23.07 11.15
C LEU A 61 -8.61 -24.01 11.39
N PRO A 62 -7.37 -23.49 11.44
CA PRO A 62 -6.21 -24.27 11.83
C PRO A 62 -6.38 -24.79 13.26
N THR A 63 -5.90 -26.01 13.48
CA THR A 63 -5.84 -26.63 14.81
C THR A 63 -4.98 -25.76 15.74
N PRO A 64 -5.29 -25.64 17.05
CA PRO A 64 -4.43 -24.91 17.98
C PRO A 64 -2.98 -25.43 17.93
N GLY A 65 -2.03 -24.50 17.82
CA GLY A 65 -0.60 -24.78 17.63
C GLY A 65 -0.17 -24.97 16.17
N GLN A 66 -1.12 -25.03 15.23
CA GLN A 66 -0.82 -25.15 13.81
C GLN A 66 -0.60 -23.77 13.18
N VAL A 67 0.46 -23.67 12.38
CA VAL A 67 0.74 -22.53 11.52
C VAL A 67 0.53 -22.94 10.07
N LEU A 68 -0.33 -22.21 9.36
CA LEU A 68 -0.58 -22.37 7.93
C LEU A 68 -0.06 -21.14 7.20
N SER A 69 0.81 -21.32 6.22
CA SER A 69 1.33 -20.22 5.42
C SER A 69 1.35 -20.56 3.94
N GLY A 70 1.30 -19.52 3.11
CA GLY A 70 1.32 -19.68 1.67
C GLY A 70 1.10 -18.35 0.94
N PRO A 71 1.20 -18.35 -0.39
CA PRO A 71 0.86 -17.18 -1.20
C PRO A 71 -0.65 -16.97 -1.22
N VAL A 72 -1.09 -15.72 -1.16
CA VAL A 72 -2.51 -15.33 -1.23
C VAL A 72 -3.15 -15.76 -2.55
N SER A 73 -2.35 -15.82 -3.63
CA SER A 73 -2.77 -16.27 -4.96
C SER A 73 -3.31 -17.70 -5.02
N ARG A 74 -3.02 -18.55 -4.03
CA ARG A 74 -3.60 -19.90 -3.95
C ARG A 74 -5.04 -19.91 -3.42
N ILE A 75 -5.42 -18.87 -2.70
CA ILE A 75 -6.71 -18.77 -2.02
C ILE A 75 -7.70 -17.95 -2.83
N ILE A 76 -7.21 -16.87 -3.45
CA ILE A 76 -8.04 -15.97 -4.25
C ILE A 76 -7.97 -16.42 -5.71
N ALA A 77 -9.13 -16.61 -6.34
CA ALA A 77 -9.20 -16.79 -7.78
C ALA A 77 -8.73 -15.50 -8.48
N LEU A 78 -7.47 -15.52 -8.93
CA LEU A 78 -6.82 -14.38 -9.58
C LEU A 78 -7.43 -14.00 -10.94
N ASN A 79 -8.33 -14.84 -11.47
CA ASN A 79 -8.91 -14.69 -12.81
C ASN A 79 -9.85 -13.48 -12.91
N ASP A 80 -10.50 -13.11 -11.81
CA ASP A 80 -11.44 -11.99 -11.76
C ASP A 80 -10.76 -10.64 -11.48
N LEU A 81 -9.44 -10.67 -11.27
CA LEU A 81 -8.62 -9.47 -11.03
C LEU A 81 -8.00 -8.96 -12.33
N SER A 82 -7.80 -7.64 -12.41
CA SER A 82 -6.99 -7.04 -13.47
C SER A 82 -5.56 -7.57 -13.43
N GLU A 83 -4.83 -7.49 -14.54
CA GLU A 83 -3.44 -8.00 -14.61
C GLU A 83 -2.53 -7.32 -13.58
N GLU A 84 -2.70 -6.02 -13.38
CA GLU A 84 -1.97 -5.26 -12.36
C GLU A 84 -2.29 -5.75 -10.94
N GLN A 85 -3.57 -5.88 -10.60
CA GLN A 85 -4.00 -6.40 -9.30
C GLN A 85 -3.51 -7.82 -9.08
N ARG A 86 -3.53 -8.67 -10.11
CA ARG A 86 -3.03 -10.04 -10.06
C ARG A 86 -1.54 -10.08 -9.75
N ASN A 87 -0.75 -9.23 -10.40
CA ASN A 87 0.69 -9.12 -10.18
C ASN A 87 1.03 -8.55 -8.79
N LEU A 88 0.17 -7.67 -8.25
CA LEU A 88 0.32 -7.19 -6.87
C LEU A 88 -0.09 -8.28 -5.87
N MET A 89 -1.23 -8.94 -6.08
CA MET A 89 -1.76 -9.98 -5.21
C MET A 89 -0.83 -11.21 -5.12
N SER A 90 -0.14 -11.55 -6.21
CA SER A 90 0.82 -12.66 -6.25
C SER A 90 2.06 -12.41 -5.39
N ARG A 91 2.33 -11.15 -5.03
CA ARG A 91 3.43 -10.77 -4.14
C ARG A 91 3.06 -10.88 -2.67
N PHE A 92 1.79 -11.10 -2.32
CA PHE A 92 1.39 -11.25 -0.92
C PHE A 92 1.37 -12.71 -0.48
N GLY A 93 1.87 -12.92 0.73
CA GLY A 93 1.77 -14.16 1.49
C GLY A 93 0.87 -13.96 2.70
N TYR A 94 0.31 -15.07 3.17
CA TYR A 94 -0.42 -15.12 4.43
C TYR A 94 0.26 -16.10 5.37
N THR A 95 0.10 -15.84 6.66
CA THR A 95 0.40 -16.75 7.75
C THR A 95 -0.77 -16.73 8.72
N LEU A 96 -1.49 -17.85 8.85
CA LEU A 96 -2.42 -18.09 9.95
C LEU A 96 -1.70 -18.85 11.05
N SER A 97 -1.84 -18.37 12.29
CA SER A 97 -1.44 -19.10 13.48
C SER A 97 -2.64 -19.14 14.43
N SER A 98 -3.00 -20.34 14.87
CA SER A 98 -4.07 -20.55 15.85
C SER A 98 -3.44 -20.92 17.18
N THR A 99 -3.79 -20.19 18.24
CA THR A 99 -3.52 -20.54 19.63
C THR A 99 -4.85 -20.89 20.31
N SER A 100 -4.82 -21.46 21.50
CA SER A 100 -6.00 -21.99 22.20
C SER A 100 -7.16 -20.99 22.38
N ASN A 101 -6.90 -19.68 22.27
CA ASN A 101 -7.92 -18.64 22.43
C ASN A 101 -7.87 -17.54 21.35
N GLN A 102 -6.94 -17.64 20.41
CA GLN A 102 -6.63 -16.54 19.50
C GLN A 102 -6.17 -17.06 18.14
N LEU A 103 -6.83 -16.59 17.09
CA LEU A 103 -6.38 -16.73 15.72
C LEU A 103 -5.65 -15.45 15.29
N THR A 104 -4.43 -15.60 14.80
CA THR A 104 -3.64 -14.50 14.24
C THR A 104 -3.46 -14.75 12.75
N LEU A 105 -3.96 -13.82 11.93
CA LEU A 105 -3.74 -13.77 10.49
C LEU A 105 -2.76 -12.63 10.19
N THR A 106 -1.61 -12.97 9.61
CA THR A 106 -0.63 -12.01 9.12
C THR A 106 -0.63 -12.03 7.60
N ILE A 107 -0.80 -10.87 6.97
CA ILE A 107 -0.54 -10.67 5.54
C ILE A 107 0.74 -9.85 5.41
N ALA A 108 1.64 -10.32 4.56
CA ALA A 108 2.91 -9.67 4.29
C ALA A 108 3.31 -9.83 2.83
N ARG A 109 4.11 -8.90 2.33
CA ARG A 109 4.76 -9.02 1.03
C ARG A 109 5.87 -10.06 1.08
N LEU A 110 5.90 -10.93 0.06
CA LEU A 110 6.90 -11.95 -0.16
C LEU A 110 8.18 -11.39 -0.79
N ASP A 111 8.07 -10.25 -1.49
CA ASP A 111 9.18 -9.65 -2.23
C ASP A 111 10.01 -8.64 -1.42
N VAL A 112 9.60 -8.33 -0.18
CA VAL A 112 10.29 -7.38 0.71
C VAL A 112 10.46 -7.99 2.09
N HIS A 113 11.71 -8.09 2.58
CA HIS A 113 11.99 -8.62 3.92
C HIS A 113 12.99 -7.73 4.69
N PRO A 114 12.67 -7.28 5.92
CA PRO A 114 11.36 -7.37 6.57
C PRO A 114 10.32 -6.46 5.87
N ASP A 115 9.08 -6.91 5.75
CA ASP A 115 8.00 -6.10 5.19
C ASP A 115 7.62 -4.98 6.18
N PRO A 116 7.77 -3.69 5.80
CA PRO A 116 7.42 -2.58 6.69
C PRO A 116 5.92 -2.43 6.92
N ASN A 117 5.06 -3.08 6.12
CA ASN A 117 3.61 -2.89 6.15
C ASN A 117 2.83 -4.18 6.47
N THR A 118 3.38 -5.08 7.29
CA THR A 118 2.66 -6.30 7.65
C THR A 118 1.31 -5.99 8.31
N LEU A 119 0.24 -6.58 7.79
CA LEU A 119 -1.10 -6.49 8.36
C LEU A 119 -1.31 -7.66 9.31
N ASN A 120 -1.46 -7.38 10.60
CA ASN A 120 -1.72 -8.39 11.63
C ASN A 120 -3.15 -8.26 12.15
N LEU A 121 -3.96 -9.29 11.92
CA LEU A 121 -5.33 -9.39 12.38
C LEU A 121 -5.40 -10.44 13.48
N VAL A 122 -5.84 -10.01 14.66
CA VAL A 122 -6.01 -10.87 15.83
C VAL A 122 -7.49 -11.04 16.10
N MET A 123 -7.96 -12.28 16.09
CA MET A 123 -9.35 -12.64 16.34
C MET A 123 -9.43 -13.53 17.58
N GLN A 124 -10.28 -13.15 18.54
CA GLN A 124 -10.56 -13.99 19.70
C GLN A 124 -11.61 -15.04 19.33
N GLN A 125 -11.30 -16.31 19.60
CA GLN A 125 -12.27 -17.40 19.46
C GLN A 125 -13.18 -17.35 20.69
N ARG A 126 -14.48 -17.11 20.46
CA ARG A 126 -15.51 -17.07 21.51
C ARG A 126 -16.12 -18.44 21.72
#